data_AF-A0A6L7KNL8-F1
#
_entry.id   AF-A0A6L7KNL8-F1
#
_cell.length_a   1.000
_cell.length_b   1.000
_cell.length_c   1.000
_cell.angle_alpha   90.00
_cell.angle_beta   90.00
_cell.angle_gamma   90.00
#
_symmetry.space_group_name_H-M   'P 1'
#
loop_
_entity.id
_entity.type
_entity.pdbx_description
1 polymer ?
#
loop_
_entity_poly.entity_id
_entity_poly.type
_entity_poly.pdbx_seq_one_letter_code
_entity_poly.pdbx_strand_id
1 'polypeptide(L)' 'MVVTPGNKEGSMARSLARVDRRTNADDVFDYLHGEIVSLRLLPGTRISEIEVAGQFDVSRHPVREAFIR' A
#
# COMPACT_ATOMS: atom_id res chain seq x y z
N MET A 1 20.79 -21.09 -42.14
CA MET A 1 20.30 -19.82 -41.56
C MET A 1 18.99 -20.10 -40.84
N VAL A 2 19.07 -20.49 -39.57
CA VAL A 2 17.93 -20.45 -38.65
C VAL A 2 18.50 -19.88 -37.37
N VAL A 3 18.38 -18.56 -37.23
CA VAL A 3 18.61 -17.87 -35.98
C VAL A 3 17.29 -17.97 -35.23
N THR A 4 17.22 -18.82 -34.21
CA THR A 4 16.15 -18.70 -33.20
C THR A 4 16.69 -17.76 -32.13
N PRO A 5 16.18 -16.53 -31.99
CA PRO A 5 16.61 -15.66 -30.92
C PRO A 5 16.06 -16.19 -29.58
N GLY A 6 16.98 -16.38 -28.63
CA GLY A 6 16.65 -16.77 -27.27
C GLY A 6 15.75 -15.75 -26.60
N ASN A 7 14.53 -16.17 -26.31
CA ASN A 7 13.47 -15.46 -25.61
C ASN A 7 13.85 -15.18 -24.14
N LYS A 8 14.79 -14.27 -23.88
CA LYS A 8 15.20 -13.85 -22.52
C LYS A 8 14.50 -12.58 -22.01
N GLU A 9 13.67 -11.94 -22.83
CA GLU A 9 13.07 -10.64 -22.50
C GLU A 9 11.76 -10.76 -21.68
N GLY A 10 11.08 -11.91 -21.75
CA GLY A 10 9.77 -12.12 -21.11
C GLY A 10 9.77 -12.34 -19.59
N SER A 11 10.94 -12.43 -18.94
CA SER A 11 11.06 -12.77 -17.51
C SER A 11 11.14 -11.56 -16.58
N MET A 12 11.78 -10.46 -17.00
CA MET A 12 11.87 -9.22 -16.21
C MET A 12 10.58 -8.40 -16.20
N ALA A 13 9.83 -8.39 -17.31
CA ALA A 13 8.55 -7.70 -17.39
C ALA A 13 7.47 -8.30 -16.46
N ARG A 14 7.55 -9.61 -16.20
CA ARG A 14 6.59 -10.32 -15.33
C ARG A 14 6.89 -10.14 -13.83
N SER A 15 8.11 -9.75 -13.49
CA SER A 15 8.52 -9.45 -12.11
C SER A 15 8.12 -8.02 -11.70
N LEU A 16 8.19 -7.06 -12.64
CA LEU A 16 7.68 -5.69 -12.43
C LEU A 16 6.15 -5.67 -12.28
N ALA A 17 5.42 -6.58 -12.94
CA ALA A 17 3.96 -6.69 -12.82
C ALA A 17 3.45 -7.35 -11.52
N ARG A 18 4.35 -7.91 -10.68
CA ARG A 18 4.02 -8.32 -9.31
C ARG A 18 4.11 -7.17 -8.32
N VAL A 19 4.76 -6.08 -8.72
CA VAL A 19 4.83 -4.85 -7.95
C VAL A 19 3.53 -4.09 -8.22
N ASP A 20 2.87 -3.69 -7.14
CA ASP A 20 1.78 -2.71 -7.11
C ASP A 20 0.34 -3.23 -7.28
N ARG A 21 -0.03 -4.31 -6.57
CA ARG A 21 -1.42 -4.40 -6.09
C ARG A 21 -1.54 -3.56 -4.82
N ARG A 22 -1.54 -2.24 -5.00
CA ARG A 22 -1.77 -1.29 -3.92
C ARG A 22 -3.19 -1.47 -3.40
N THR A 23 -3.34 -1.68 -2.10
CA THR A 23 -4.63 -1.84 -1.45
C THR A 23 -5.00 -0.60 -0.67
N ASN A 24 -6.30 -0.41 -0.41
CA ASN A 24 -6.78 0.66 0.47
C ASN A 24 -6.13 0.62 1.86
N ALA A 25 -5.74 -0.57 2.36
CA ALA A 25 -5.03 -0.69 3.62
C ALA A 25 -3.60 -0.14 3.54
N ASP A 26 -2.94 -0.29 2.39
CA ASP A 26 -1.60 0.26 2.17
C ASP A 26 -1.66 1.79 2.07
N ASP A 27 -2.69 2.34 1.42
CA ASP A 27 -2.90 3.80 1.35
C ASP A 27 -3.16 4.43 2.72
N VAL A 28 -4.01 3.79 3.53
CA VAL A 28 -4.28 4.24 4.90
C VAL A 28 -3.02 4.14 5.76
N PHE A 29 -2.26 3.05 5.63
CA PHE A 29 -1.00 2.86 6.37
C PHE A 29 0.02 3.94 6.02
N ASP A 30 0.30 4.14 4.73
CA ASP A 30 1.30 5.10 4.25
C ASP A 30 0.99 6.52 4.76
N TYR A 31 -0.29 6.91 4.72
CA TYR A 31 -0.73 8.19 5.25
C TYR A 31 -0.49 8.30 6.75
N LEU A 32 -1.00 7.37 7.55
CA LEU A 32 -0.88 7.42 9.01
C LEU A 32 0.57 7.36 9.47
N HIS A 33 1.36 6.48 8.85
CA HIS A 33 2.79 6.39 9.08
C HIS A 33 3.46 7.73 8.79
N GLY A 34 3.14 8.36 7.65
CA GLY A 34 3.59 9.69 7.28
C GLY A 34 3.24 10.77 8.30
N GLU A 35 2.02 10.78 8.82
CA GLU A 35 1.58 11.72 9.87
C GLU A 35 2.34 11.51 11.19
N ILE A 36 2.60 10.26 11.57
CA ILE A 36 3.32 9.92 12.80
C ILE A 36 4.80 10.33 12.70
N VAL A 37 5.50 9.95 11.64
CA VAL A 37 6.95 10.24 11.50
C VAL A 37 7.22 11.73 11.30
N SER A 38 6.27 12.47 10.75
CA SER A 38 6.33 13.92 10.63
C SER A 38 5.88 14.67 11.89
N LEU A 39 5.47 13.94 12.94
CA LEU A 39 4.95 14.48 14.20
C LEU A 39 3.71 15.38 14.02
N ARG A 40 2.98 15.25 12.90
CA ARG A 40 1.64 15.85 12.75
C ARG A 40 0.61 15.09 13.58
N LEU A 41 0.78 13.77 13.66
CA LEU A 41 0.07 12.93 14.61
C LEU A 41 1.04 12.50 15.71
N LEU A 42 0.86 13.07 16.90
CA LEU A 42 1.77 12.83 18.02
C LEU A 42 1.58 11.40 18.58
N PRO A 43 2.66 10.74 19.04
CA PRO A 43 2.53 9.47 19.76
C PRO A 43 1.55 9.59 20.94
N GLY A 44 0.66 8.61 21.09
CA GLY A 44 -0.40 8.63 22.10
C GLY A 44 -1.66 9.41 21.72
N THR A 45 -1.68 10.07 20.56
CA THR A 45 -2.93 10.61 19.98
C THR A 45 -3.91 9.47 19.72
N ARG A 46 -5.14 9.61 20.20
CA ARG A 46 -6.19 8.63 19.90
C ARG A 46 -6.68 8.82 18.47
N ILE A 47 -6.81 7.71 17.75
CA ILE A 47 -7.30 7.67 16.37
C ILE A 47 -8.55 6.81 16.34
N SER A 48 -9.60 7.29 15.65
CA SER A 48 -10.84 6.53 15.44
C SER A 48 -10.81 5.81 14.09
N GLU A 49 -11.03 4.50 14.09
CA GLU A 49 -11.18 3.71 12.85
C GLU A 49 -12.30 4.24 11.96
N ILE A 50 -13.41 4.71 12.55
CA ILE A 50 -14.57 5.19 11.81
C ILE A 50 -14.24 6.51 11.11
N GLU A 51 -13.54 7.41 11.80
CA GLU A 51 -13.15 8.71 11.24
C GLU A 51 -12.15 8.53 10.11
N VAL A 52 -11.15 7.66 10.28
CA VAL A 52 -10.18 7.34 9.22
C VAL A 52 -10.89 6.66 8.05
N ALA A 53 -11.78 5.71 8.30
CA ALA A 53 -12.56 5.06 7.23
C ALA A 53 -13.38 6.09 6.42
N GLY A 54 -13.99 7.06 7.09
CA GLY A 54 -14.71 8.15 6.45
C GLY A 54 -13.81 9.10 5.64
N GLN A 55 -12.59 9.38 6.11
CA GLN A 55 -11.63 10.21 5.37
C GLN A 55 -11.17 9.58 4.05
N PHE A 56 -11.06 8.26 4.02
CA PHE A 56 -10.59 7.50 2.86
C PHE A 56 -11.73 6.94 1.99
N ASP A 57 -13.00 7.16 2.37
CA ASP A 57 -14.19 6.57 1.73
C ASP A 57 -14.12 5.03 1.60
N VAL A 58 -13.68 4.38 2.68
CA VAL A 58 -13.52 2.93 2.74
C VAL A 58 -14.29 2.31 3.89
N SER A 59 -14.44 0.98 3.88
CA SER A 59 -14.96 0.27 5.04
C SER A 59 -13.92 0.23 6.18
N ARG A 60 -14.36 -0.12 7.39
CA ARG A 60 -13.47 -0.23 8.57
C ARG A 60 -12.42 -1.35 8.45
N HIS A 61 -12.67 -2.36 7.62
CA HIS A 61 -11.77 -3.51 7.50
C HIS A 61 -10.36 -3.13 7.00
N PRO A 62 -10.17 -2.42 5.87
CA PRO A 62 -8.85 -1.98 5.44
C PRO A 62 -8.16 -1.04 6.43
N VAL A 63 -8.90 -0.21 7.17
CA VAL A 63 -8.32 0.66 8.21
C VAL A 63 -7.74 -0.18 9.35
N ARG A 64 -8.46 -1.20 9.81
CA ARG A 64 -7.96 -2.15 10.80
C ARG A 64 -6.73 -2.90 10.30
N GLU A 65 -6.74 -3.34 9.04
CA GLU A 65 -5.59 -4.00 8.42
C GLU A 65 -4.37 -3.06 8.30
N ALA A 66 -4.60 -1.76 8.11
CA ALA A 66 -3.53 -0.75 8.13
C ALA A 66 -2.91 -0.62 9.53
N PHE A 67 -3.71 -0.65 10.60
CA PHE A 67 -3.19 -0.59 11.98
C PHE A 67 -2.38 -1.81 12.43
N ILE A 68 -2.53 -2.96 11.77
CA ILE A 68 -1.83 -4.21 12.12
C ILE A 68 -0.48 -4.36 11.40
N ARG A 69 -0.27 -3.62 10.30
CA ARG A 69 0.98 -3.61 9.53
C ARG A 69 2.12 -3.01 10.35
#